data_AF-A0A840IIG4-F1
#
_entry.id   AF-A0A840IIG4-F1
#
_cell.length_a   1.000
_cell.length_b   1.000
_cell.length_c   1.000
_cell.angle_alpha   90.00
_cell.angle_beta   90.00
_cell.angle_gamma   90.00
#
_symmetry.space_group_name_H-M   'P 1'
#
loop_
_entity.id
_entity.type
_entity.pdbx_description
1 polymer ?
#
loop_
_entity_poly.entity_id
_entity_poly.type
_entity_poly.pdbx_seq_one_letter_code
_entity_poly.pdbx_strand_id
1 'polypeptide(L)'
;MPSPTRSSTRLARAAGAERMALLREREKLTRRRDAAARQLATVERQLAEVQERLELIDRLVPEAANVHPLPARPAADGLRGAAIRQAAVEVLRGRGPGPIHYKEWFDAMGAAGHAIAGKDPLAVFLTQLSRSPVVRRTAEAGVYELDRTAPAALRARLERLHARLAEQSADRDERDRLVAEIAIAERALDEAERALGDDAVDPAHDDARATG
;
A
#
# COMPACT_ATOMS: atom_id res chain seq x y z
N MET A 1 -63.63 9.19 21.91
CA MET A 1 -62.48 9.91 22.51
C MET A 1 -61.26 9.00 22.49
N PRO A 2 -60.43 9.04 21.42
CA PRO A 2 -59.26 8.17 21.30
C PRO A 2 -58.12 8.70 22.17
N SER A 3 -57.44 7.82 22.92
CA SER A 3 -56.41 8.17 23.91
C SER A 3 -55.01 8.33 23.27
N PRO A 4 -54.39 9.53 23.27
CA PRO A 4 -53.06 9.76 22.68
C PRO A 4 -51.86 9.31 23.55
N THR A 5 -52.09 8.87 24.80
CA THR A 5 -51.02 8.67 25.80
C THR A 5 -50.25 7.34 25.73
N ARG A 6 -50.80 6.28 25.11
CA ARG A 6 -50.12 4.97 25.02
C ARG A 6 -49.01 4.90 23.99
N SER A 7 -49.08 5.73 22.93
CA SER A 7 -48.05 5.79 21.88
C SER A 7 -46.79 6.51 22.37
N SER A 8 -46.97 7.64 23.06
CA SER A 8 -45.89 8.46 23.64
C SER A 8 -45.03 7.69 24.66
N THR A 9 -45.64 6.85 25.50
CA THR A 9 -44.92 6.05 26.50
C THR A 9 -44.11 4.88 25.90
N ARG A 10 -44.55 4.29 24.79
CA ARG A 10 -43.77 3.26 24.07
C ARG A 10 -42.58 3.87 23.35
N LEU A 11 -42.76 5.01 22.70
CA LEU A 11 -41.68 5.75 22.05
C LEU A 11 -40.62 6.22 23.05
N ALA A 12 -41.04 6.75 24.21
CA ALA A 12 -40.12 7.15 25.27
C ALA A 12 -39.28 5.97 25.81
N ARG A 13 -39.89 4.79 25.97
CA ARG A 13 -39.15 3.57 26.36
C ARG A 13 -38.19 3.10 25.27
N ALA A 14 -38.61 3.12 24.01
CA ALA A 14 -37.74 2.75 22.87
C ALA A 14 -36.53 3.69 22.77
N ALA A 15 -36.75 5.01 22.86
CA ALA A 15 -35.68 6.01 22.86
C ALA A 15 -34.73 5.84 24.07
N GLY A 16 -35.27 5.51 25.25
CA GLY A 16 -34.46 5.20 26.43
C GLY A 16 -33.60 3.94 26.23
N ALA A 17 -34.16 2.88 25.65
CA ALA A 17 -33.43 1.65 25.35
C ALA A 17 -32.32 1.89 24.32
N GLU A 18 -32.61 2.64 23.26
CA GLU A 18 -31.65 3.01 22.22
C GLU A 18 -30.49 3.84 22.79
N ARG A 19 -30.81 4.86 23.60
CA ARG A 19 -29.79 5.67 24.28
C ARG A 19 -28.88 4.80 25.17
N MET A 20 -29.44 3.83 25.88
CA MET A 20 -28.67 2.89 26.71
C MET A 20 -27.84 1.90 25.88
N ALA A 21 -28.29 1.52 24.68
CA ALA A 21 -27.50 0.71 23.75
C ALA A 21 -26.30 1.52 23.24
N LEU A 22 -26.53 2.74 22.75
CA LEU A 22 -25.48 3.63 22.24
C LEU A 22 -24.43 3.99 23.32
N LEU A 23 -24.86 4.22 24.57
CA LEU A 23 -23.91 4.46 25.67
C LEU A 23 -23.01 3.25 25.94
N ARG A 24 -23.55 2.03 25.86
CA ARG A 24 -22.76 0.79 26.02
C ARG A 24 -21.81 0.57 24.85
N GLU A 25 -22.24 0.89 23.64
CA GLU A 25 -21.39 0.82 22.45
C GLU A 25 -20.23 1.82 22.53
N ARG A 26 -20.52 3.08 22.90
CA ARG A 26 -19.49 4.11 23.12
C ARG A 26 -18.45 3.68 24.15
N GLU A 27 -18.90 3.10 25.26
CA GLU A 27 -18.02 2.58 26.31
C GLU A 27 -17.12 1.44 25.77
N LYS A 28 -17.69 0.51 24.99
CA LYS A 28 -16.94 -0.57 24.34
C LYS A 28 -15.88 -0.05 23.37
N LEU A 29 -16.24 0.94 22.54
CA LEU A 29 -15.31 1.56 21.60
C LEU A 29 -14.20 2.33 22.31
N THR A 30 -14.53 3.05 23.39
CA THR A 30 -13.54 3.77 24.21
C THR A 30 -12.52 2.80 24.81
N ARG A 31 -12.97 1.68 25.38
CA ARG A 31 -12.07 0.64 25.90
C ARG A 31 -11.17 0.03 24.82
N ARG A 32 -11.70 -0.19 23.61
CA ARG A 32 -10.91 -0.68 22.47
C ARG A 32 -9.84 0.32 22.05
N ARG A 33 -10.19 1.60 21.94
CA ARG A 33 -9.25 2.69 21.66
C ARG A 33 -8.14 2.73 22.70
N ASP A 34 -8.49 2.69 23.98
CA ASP A 34 -7.51 2.77 25.06
C ASP A 34 -6.60 1.55 25.12
N ALA A 35 -7.12 0.36 24.79
CA ALA A 35 -6.31 -0.85 24.65
C ALA A 35 -5.32 -0.72 23.48
N ALA A 36 -5.77 -0.27 22.32
CA ALA A 36 -4.92 -0.04 21.15
C ALA A 36 -3.83 1.01 21.43
N ALA A 37 -4.17 2.11 22.11
CA ALA A 37 -3.21 3.13 22.51
C ALA A 37 -2.11 2.57 23.44
N ARG A 38 -2.45 1.67 24.37
CA ARG A 38 -1.46 0.99 25.21
C ARG A 38 -0.56 0.03 24.43
N GLN A 39 -1.11 -0.66 23.43
CA GLN A 39 -0.33 -1.54 22.55
C GLN A 39 0.66 -0.71 21.72
N LEU A 40 0.19 0.40 21.13
CA LEU A 40 1.04 1.32 20.37
C LEU A 40 2.20 1.84 21.24
N ALA A 41 1.90 2.37 22.42
CA ALA A 41 2.93 2.85 23.34
C ALA A 41 3.92 1.76 23.77
N THR A 42 3.51 0.49 23.75
CA THR A 42 4.41 -0.64 24.05
C THR A 42 5.35 -0.91 22.87
N VAL A 43 4.83 -0.95 21.65
CA VAL A 43 5.63 -1.13 20.44
C VAL A 43 6.61 0.04 20.26
N GLU A 44 6.18 1.28 20.47
CA GLU A 44 7.04 2.46 20.39
C GLU A 44 8.22 2.40 21.37
N ARG A 45 7.99 1.95 22.61
CA ARG A 45 9.08 1.73 23.57
C ARG A 45 10.05 0.63 23.10
N GLN A 46 9.54 -0.47 22.57
CA GLN A 46 10.38 -1.55 22.05
C GLN A 46 11.21 -1.09 20.85
N LEU A 47 10.63 -0.27 19.96
CA LEU A 47 11.35 0.33 18.84
C LEU A 47 12.48 1.24 19.32
N ALA A 48 12.21 2.13 20.29
CA ALA A 48 13.21 3.00 20.86
C ALA A 48 14.37 2.22 21.51
N GLU A 49 14.06 1.14 22.25
CA GLU A 49 15.07 0.28 22.85
C GLU A 49 15.94 -0.43 21.80
N VAL A 50 15.33 -0.93 20.72
CA VAL A 50 16.08 -1.55 19.61
C VAL A 50 16.96 -0.51 18.91
N GLN A 51 16.46 0.70 18.69
CA GLN A 51 17.23 1.79 18.07
C GLN A 51 18.44 2.17 18.92
N GLU A 52 18.28 2.35 20.24
CA GLU A 52 19.39 2.66 21.14
C GLU A 52 20.47 1.57 21.12
N ARG A 53 20.06 0.29 21.07
CA ARG A 53 20.99 -0.84 20.96
C ARG A 53 21.73 -0.85 19.62
N LEU A 54 21.05 -0.55 18.51
CA LEU A 54 21.68 -0.43 17.20
C LEU A 54 22.71 0.70 17.18
N GLU A 55 22.36 1.88 17.70
CA GLU A 55 23.29 3.01 17.81
C GLU A 55 24.51 2.71 18.70
N LEU A 56 24.34 1.89 19.74
CA LEU A 56 25.46 1.41 20.55
C LEU A 56 26.36 0.45 19.76
N ILE A 57 25.77 -0.49 19.02
CA ILE A 57 26.51 -1.44 18.16
C ILE A 57 27.29 -0.67 17.09
N ASP A 58 26.68 0.30 16.42
CA ASP A 58 27.32 1.10 15.37
C ASP A 58 28.50 1.91 15.91
N ARG A 59 28.41 2.42 17.15
CA ARG A 59 29.52 3.10 17.83
C ARG A 59 30.67 2.16 18.18
N LEU A 60 30.37 0.92 18.62
CA LEU A 60 31.37 -0.04 19.09
C LEU A 60 32.03 -0.81 17.95
N VAL A 61 31.30 -1.04 16.86
CA VAL A 61 31.77 -1.78 15.68
C VAL A 61 31.36 -1.01 14.42
N PRO A 62 32.08 0.06 14.06
CA PRO A 62 31.76 0.89 12.89
C PRO A 62 31.71 0.10 11.58
N GLU A 63 32.47 -1.00 11.50
CA GLU A 63 32.50 -1.89 10.33
C GLU A 63 31.23 -2.76 10.21
N ALA A 64 30.52 -3.02 11.31
CA ALA A 64 29.27 -3.80 11.35
C ALA A 64 28.03 -2.97 10.98
N ALA A 65 28.10 -1.63 11.08
CA ALA A 65 27.04 -0.72 10.63
C ALA A 65 26.69 -0.89 9.14
N ASN A 66 27.60 -1.46 8.35
CA ASN A 66 27.43 -1.73 6.92
C ASN A 66 26.56 -2.97 6.61
N VAL A 67 26.08 -3.71 7.62
CA VAL A 67 25.48 -5.04 7.40
C VAL A 67 23.95 -5.04 7.32
N HIS A 68 23.19 -4.10 7.91
CA HIS A 68 21.74 -3.99 7.67
C HIS A 68 21.09 -2.67 8.16
N PRO A 69 20.44 -1.86 7.29
CA PRO A 69 19.62 -0.73 7.74
C PRO A 69 18.09 -0.88 7.51
N LEU A 70 17.33 -0.53 8.56
CA LEU A 70 15.91 -0.13 8.55
C LEU A 70 15.76 1.32 8.01
N PRO A 71 14.58 1.76 7.54
CA PRO A 71 14.49 2.88 6.60
C PRO A 71 14.41 4.27 7.28
N ALA A 72 15.34 5.19 6.96
CA ALA A 72 15.12 6.65 6.95
C ALA A 72 16.22 7.43 6.18
N ARG A 73 15.78 8.50 5.50
CA ARG A 73 16.52 9.58 4.78
C ARG A 73 17.16 9.25 3.40
N PRO A 74 17.19 10.22 2.44
CA PRO A 74 17.71 10.00 1.09
C PRO A 74 19.19 9.63 1.14
N ALA A 75 19.49 8.50 0.51
CA ALA A 75 20.71 7.74 0.71
C ALA A 75 21.95 8.40 0.08
N ALA A 76 23.04 8.48 0.85
CA ALA A 76 24.39 8.55 0.30
C ALA A 76 24.77 7.24 -0.45
N ASP A 77 24.02 6.14 -0.22
CA ASP A 77 24.29 4.79 -0.75
C ASP A 77 23.39 4.36 -1.93
N GLY A 78 22.55 5.26 -2.45
CA GLY A 78 21.63 5.00 -3.56
C GLY A 78 20.39 4.14 -3.22
N LEU A 79 19.39 4.20 -4.10
CA LEU A 79 18.10 3.51 -4.02
C LEU A 79 18.26 2.00 -4.23
N ARG A 80 17.41 1.22 -3.54
CA ARG A 80 17.35 -0.25 -3.63
C ARG A 80 15.90 -0.75 -3.69
N GLY A 81 15.68 -1.89 -4.34
CA GLY A 81 14.41 -2.63 -4.30
C GLY A 81 13.18 -1.78 -4.65
N ALA A 82 12.18 -1.80 -3.78
CA ALA A 82 10.92 -1.06 -3.95
C ALA A 82 11.10 0.46 -4.03
N ALA A 83 12.12 1.01 -3.36
CA ALA A 83 12.40 2.45 -3.41
C ALA A 83 12.79 2.92 -4.82
N ILE A 84 13.45 2.05 -5.60
CA ILE A 84 13.75 2.33 -7.02
C ILE A 84 12.44 2.44 -7.81
N ARG A 85 11.50 1.52 -7.60
CA ARG A 85 10.23 1.49 -8.33
C ARG A 85 9.38 2.71 -7.99
N GLN A 86 9.29 3.07 -6.72
CA GLN A 86 8.55 4.24 -6.28
C GLN A 86 9.13 5.53 -6.88
N ALA A 87 10.43 5.76 -6.73
CA ALA A 87 11.08 6.95 -7.28
C ALA A 87 10.97 7.01 -8.82
N ALA A 88 11.05 5.86 -9.50
CA ALA A 88 10.87 5.79 -10.95
C ALA A 88 9.48 6.27 -11.39
N VAL A 89 8.44 5.82 -10.69
CA VAL A 89 7.06 6.25 -10.95
C VAL A 89 6.89 7.73 -10.65
N GLU A 90 7.42 8.23 -9.53
CA GLU A 90 7.37 9.66 -9.15
C GLU A 90 8.01 10.55 -10.23
N VAL A 91 9.21 10.19 -10.72
CA VAL A 91 9.89 10.91 -11.81
C VAL A 91 9.04 10.94 -13.08
N LEU A 92 8.43 9.81 -13.45
CA LEU A 92 7.63 9.74 -14.67
C LEU A 92 6.29 10.49 -14.54
N ARG A 93 5.68 10.49 -13.36
CA ARG A 93 4.48 11.30 -13.06
C ARG A 93 4.77 12.80 -13.21
N GLY A 94 5.91 13.26 -12.70
CA GLY A 94 6.33 14.66 -12.81
C GLY A 94 6.58 15.12 -14.26
N ARG A 95 6.95 14.21 -15.16
CA ARG A 95 7.13 14.48 -16.60
C ARG A 95 5.81 14.58 -17.36
N GLY A 96 4.77 13.90 -16.89
CA GLY A 96 3.47 13.80 -17.55
C GLY A 96 3.22 12.48 -18.26
N PRO A 97 2.02 12.29 -18.85
CA PRO A 97 1.65 11.05 -19.52
C PRO A 97 2.52 10.79 -20.77
N GLY A 98 3.08 9.59 -20.87
CA GLY A 98 3.66 9.12 -22.13
C GLY A 98 4.64 7.96 -21.96
N PRO A 99 4.85 7.19 -23.03
CA PRO A 99 5.89 6.17 -23.07
C PRO A 99 7.29 6.81 -23.04
N ILE A 100 8.24 6.12 -22.41
CA ILE A 100 9.63 6.56 -22.25
C ILE A 100 10.59 5.41 -22.50
N HIS A 101 11.69 5.68 -23.19
CA HIS A 101 12.75 4.70 -23.37
C HIS A 101 13.53 4.52 -22.06
N TYR A 102 13.93 3.28 -21.73
CA TYR A 102 14.52 2.98 -20.43
C TYR A 102 15.79 3.76 -20.09
N LYS A 103 16.63 4.07 -21.09
CA LYS A 103 17.83 4.89 -20.89
C LYS A 103 17.47 6.32 -20.48
N GLU A 104 16.52 6.92 -21.20
CA GLU A 104 16.05 8.27 -20.91
C GLU A 104 15.39 8.34 -19.52
N TRP A 105 14.65 7.30 -19.14
CA TRP A 105 14.08 7.20 -17.81
C TRP A 105 15.16 7.07 -16.73
N PHE A 106 16.19 6.25 -16.97
CA PHE A 106 17.32 6.11 -16.06
C PHE A 106 18.09 7.44 -15.91
N ASP A 107 18.30 8.18 -17.00
CA ASP A 107 18.96 9.49 -16.95
C ASP A 107 18.10 10.50 -16.19
N ALA A 108 16.78 10.47 -16.36
CA ALA A 108 15.84 11.31 -15.61
C ALA A 108 15.87 11.01 -14.09
N MET A 109 16.10 9.76 -13.69
CA MET A 109 16.33 9.41 -12.27
C MET A 109 17.55 10.13 -11.71
N GLY A 110 18.67 10.10 -12.45
CA GLY A 110 19.90 10.80 -12.05
C GLY A 110 19.71 12.32 -11.99
N ALA A 111 19.02 12.89 -12.98
CA ALA A 111 18.70 14.31 -13.02
C ALA A 111 17.81 14.76 -11.84
N ALA A 112 16.94 13.86 -11.34
CA ALA A 112 16.14 14.07 -10.14
C ALA A 112 16.91 13.85 -8.83
N GLY A 113 18.20 13.54 -8.88
CA GLY A 113 19.04 13.31 -7.71
C GLY A 113 18.97 11.89 -7.14
N HIS A 114 18.41 10.93 -7.88
CA HIS A 114 18.36 9.53 -7.47
C HIS A 114 19.57 8.76 -8.00
N ALA A 115 20.41 8.27 -7.10
CA ALA A 115 21.41 7.25 -7.42
C ALA A 115 20.77 5.85 -7.22
N ILE A 116 21.13 4.87 -8.04
CA ILE A 116 20.69 3.47 -7.89
C ILE A 116 21.87 2.63 -7.42
N ALA A 117 21.68 1.87 -6.34
CA ALA A 117 22.74 1.05 -5.78
C ALA A 117 22.95 -0.25 -6.58
N GLY A 118 24.21 -0.67 -6.70
CA GLY A 118 24.58 -1.96 -7.29
C GLY A 118 25.78 -1.86 -8.24
N LYS A 119 26.32 -3.03 -8.60
CA LYS A 119 27.47 -3.13 -9.53
C LYS A 119 27.11 -2.63 -10.95
N ASP A 120 25.88 -2.88 -11.37
CA ASP A 120 25.30 -2.36 -12.62
C ASP A 120 23.95 -1.71 -12.30
N PRO A 121 23.93 -0.39 -12.04
CA PRO A 121 22.73 0.35 -11.68
C PRO A 121 21.62 0.29 -12.74
N LEU A 122 21.98 0.25 -14.02
CA LEU A 122 21.02 0.21 -15.12
C LEU A 122 20.32 -1.16 -15.20
N ALA A 123 21.08 -2.25 -15.06
CA ALA A 123 20.49 -3.58 -14.99
C ALA A 123 19.61 -3.76 -13.74
N VAL A 124 20.02 -3.21 -12.60
CA VAL A 124 19.22 -3.20 -11.36
C VAL A 124 17.93 -2.41 -11.58
N PHE A 125 18.00 -1.23 -12.18
CA PHE A 125 16.85 -0.40 -12.52
C PHE A 125 15.84 -1.15 -13.38
N LEU A 126 16.29 -1.73 -14.50
CA LEU A 126 15.43 -2.50 -15.41
C LEU A 126 14.77 -3.71 -14.73
N THR A 127 15.52 -4.38 -13.86
CA THR A 127 15.01 -5.51 -13.06
C THR A 127 13.94 -5.05 -12.07
N GLN A 128 14.07 -3.85 -11.51
CA GLN A 128 13.04 -3.30 -10.63
C GLN A 128 11.83 -2.81 -11.42
N LEU A 129 12.02 -2.16 -12.57
CA LEU A 129 10.91 -1.74 -13.44
C LEU A 129 10.04 -2.92 -13.86
N SER A 130 10.64 -4.07 -14.22
CA SER A 130 9.87 -5.26 -14.61
C SER A 130 9.09 -5.91 -13.47
N ARG A 131 9.41 -5.58 -12.22
CA ARG A 131 8.70 -6.06 -11.01
C ARG A 131 7.66 -5.07 -10.51
N SER A 132 7.59 -3.88 -11.09
CA SER A 132 6.61 -2.87 -10.70
C SER A 132 5.21 -3.28 -11.17
N PRO A 133 4.18 -3.21 -10.30
CA PRO A 133 2.81 -3.51 -10.71
C PRO A 133 2.19 -2.44 -11.61
N VAL A 134 2.79 -1.25 -11.68
CA VAL A 134 2.25 -0.08 -12.40
C VAL A 134 3.10 0.33 -13.60
N VAL A 135 4.06 -0.49 -14.01
CA VAL A 135 4.90 -0.23 -15.18
C VAL A 135 4.69 -1.35 -16.19
N ARG A 136 4.36 -0.99 -17.43
CA ARG A 136 4.25 -1.95 -18.52
C ARG A 136 5.18 -1.60 -19.67
N ARG A 137 5.61 -2.64 -20.38
CA ARG A 137 6.34 -2.49 -21.65
C ARG A 137 5.34 -2.17 -22.75
N THR A 138 5.74 -1.29 -23.65
CA THR A 138 4.99 -1.04 -24.89
C THR A 138 5.35 -2.10 -25.94
N ALA A 139 4.75 -1.98 -27.13
CA ALA A 139 5.15 -2.80 -28.28
C ALA A 139 6.57 -2.47 -28.78
N GLU A 140 7.08 -1.28 -28.48
CA GLU A 140 8.42 -0.86 -28.88
C GLU A 140 9.47 -1.37 -27.88
N ALA A 141 10.57 -1.91 -28.41
CA ALA A 141 11.63 -2.49 -27.61
C ALA A 141 12.30 -1.43 -26.72
N GLY A 142 12.37 -1.70 -25.41
CA GLY A 142 13.02 -0.79 -24.46
C GLY A 142 12.15 0.40 -24.05
N VAL A 143 10.91 0.48 -24.51
CA VAL A 143 9.98 1.57 -24.18
C VAL A 143 8.95 1.09 -23.17
N TYR A 144 8.75 1.89 -22.12
CA TYR A 144 7.90 1.61 -20.97
C TYR A 144 6.92 2.75 -20.72
N GLU A 145 5.82 2.46 -20.04
CA GLU A 145 4.84 3.47 -19.63
C GLU A 145 4.19 3.09 -18.30
N LEU A 146 3.56 4.07 -17.64
CA LEU A 146 2.76 3.83 -16.44
C LEU A 146 1.42 3.21 -16.81
N ASP A 147 1.10 2.07 -16.20
CA ASP A 147 -0.22 1.47 -16.26
C ASP A 147 -1.11 2.04 -15.16
N ARG A 148 -1.88 3.06 -15.51
CA ARG A 148 -2.80 3.73 -14.58
C ARG A 148 -4.02 2.89 -14.22
N THR A 149 -4.29 1.83 -14.97
CA THR A 149 -5.43 0.92 -14.74
C THR A 149 -5.06 -0.27 -13.86
N ALA A 150 -3.76 -0.46 -13.59
CA ALA A 150 -3.25 -1.56 -12.78
C ALA A 150 -3.92 -1.69 -11.38
N PRO A 151 -4.16 -0.61 -10.61
CA PRO A 151 -4.88 -0.73 -9.34
C PRO A 151 -6.28 -1.35 -9.50
N ALA A 152 -7.05 -0.91 -10.49
CA ALA A 152 -8.38 -1.45 -10.75
C ALA A 152 -8.32 -2.93 -11.18
N ALA A 153 -7.38 -3.28 -12.06
CA ALA A 153 -7.16 -4.66 -12.48
C ALA A 153 -6.77 -5.59 -11.31
N LEU A 154 -5.94 -5.09 -10.38
CA LEU A 154 -5.52 -5.81 -9.18
C LEU A 154 -6.68 -6.00 -8.19
N ARG A 155 -7.53 -4.99 -7.97
CA ARG A 155 -8.76 -5.12 -7.18
C ARG A 155 -9.69 -6.18 -7.76
N ALA A 156 -9.97 -6.13 -9.06
CA ALA A 156 -10.80 -7.12 -9.73
C ALA A 156 -10.19 -8.54 -9.65
N ARG A 157 -8.84 -8.66 -9.66
CA ARG A 157 -8.17 -9.94 -9.45
C ARG A 157 -8.36 -10.45 -8.02
N LEU A 158 -8.24 -9.60 -7.01
CA LEU A 158 -8.45 -9.97 -5.60
C LEU A 158 -9.87 -10.46 -5.36
N GLU A 159 -10.87 -9.78 -5.91
CA GLU A 159 -12.27 -10.21 -5.84
C GLU A 159 -12.47 -11.62 -6.39
N ARG A 160 -11.88 -11.92 -7.57
CA ARG A 160 -11.94 -13.27 -8.15
C ARG A 160 -11.23 -14.31 -7.30
N LEU A 161 -10.07 -13.98 -6.73
CA LEU A 161 -9.32 -14.90 -5.85
C LEU A 161 -10.10 -15.19 -4.56
N HIS A 162 -10.72 -14.19 -3.95
CA HIS A 162 -11.57 -14.36 -2.77
C HIS A 162 -12.81 -15.19 -3.08
N ALA A 163 -13.48 -14.95 -4.22
CA ALA A 163 -14.61 -15.76 -4.65
C ALA A 163 -14.22 -17.23 -4.81
N ARG A 164 -13.11 -17.51 -5.50
CA ARG A 164 -12.59 -18.88 -5.68
C ARG A 164 -12.21 -19.54 -4.35
N LEU A 165 -11.59 -18.79 -3.42
CA LEU A 165 -11.25 -19.29 -2.09
C LEU A 165 -12.51 -19.68 -1.29
N ALA A 166 -13.59 -18.91 -1.42
CA ALA A 166 -14.87 -19.21 -0.79
C ALA A 166 -15.54 -20.46 -1.37
N GLU A 167 -15.37 -20.71 -2.66
CA GLU A 167 -15.92 -21.89 -3.37
C GLU A 167 -15.10 -23.17 -3.13
N GLN A 168 -13.77 -23.08 -3.02
CA GLN A 168 -12.86 -24.24 -2.90
C GLN A 168 -12.50 -24.56 -1.44
N SER A 169 -13.48 -25.00 -0.65
CA SER A 169 -13.30 -25.22 0.78
C SER A 169 -12.74 -26.60 1.20
N ALA A 170 -12.47 -27.54 0.28
CA ALA A 170 -12.11 -28.92 0.65
C ALA A 170 -10.62 -29.28 0.45
N ASP A 171 -9.95 -28.78 -0.59
CA ASP A 171 -8.54 -29.06 -0.86
C ASP A 171 -7.62 -28.08 -0.11
N ARG A 172 -6.69 -28.61 0.69
CA ARG A 172 -5.78 -27.80 1.49
C ARG A 172 -4.67 -27.18 0.64
N ASP A 173 -4.11 -27.91 -0.30
CA ASP A 173 -2.97 -27.45 -1.09
C ASP A 173 -3.42 -26.31 -2.02
N GLU A 174 -4.60 -26.44 -2.61
CA GLU A 174 -5.19 -25.39 -3.43
C GLU A 174 -5.55 -24.15 -2.61
N ARG A 175 -6.06 -24.32 -1.39
CA ARG A 175 -6.32 -23.21 -0.48
C ARG A 175 -5.04 -22.44 -0.14
N ASP A 176 -3.98 -23.15 0.19
CA ASP A 176 -2.70 -22.54 0.57
C ASP A 176 -2.09 -21.76 -0.62
N ARG A 177 -2.24 -22.28 -1.86
CA ARG A 177 -1.87 -21.55 -3.08
C ARG A 177 -2.70 -20.27 -3.26
N LEU A 178 -4.02 -20.34 -3.12
CA LEU A 178 -4.90 -19.17 -3.25
C LEU A 178 -4.58 -18.10 -2.21
N VAL A 179 -4.35 -18.48 -0.96
CA VAL A 179 -3.95 -17.55 0.11
C VAL A 179 -2.62 -16.87 -0.23
N ALA A 180 -1.64 -17.61 -0.76
CA ALA A 180 -0.38 -17.03 -1.20
C ALA A 180 -0.57 -16.06 -2.38
N GLU A 181 -1.41 -16.40 -3.35
CA GLU A 181 -1.74 -15.52 -4.49
C GLU A 181 -2.45 -14.23 -4.06
N ILE A 182 -3.38 -14.33 -3.11
CA ILE A 182 -4.06 -13.18 -2.50
C ILE A 182 -3.03 -12.27 -1.86
N ALA A 183 -2.17 -12.80 -1.00
CA ALA A 183 -1.14 -12.00 -0.33
C ALA A 183 -0.15 -11.33 -1.32
N ILE A 184 0.13 -11.96 -2.46
CA ILE A 184 0.93 -11.35 -3.54
C ILE A 184 0.16 -10.21 -4.20
N ALA A 185 -1.11 -10.42 -4.55
CA ALA A 185 -1.95 -9.42 -5.20
C ALA A 185 -2.27 -8.22 -4.30
N GLU A 186 -2.47 -8.44 -2.99
CA GLU A 186 -2.64 -7.37 -1.99
C GLU A 186 -1.40 -6.48 -1.91
N ARG A 187 -0.20 -7.07 -1.77
CA ARG A 187 1.05 -6.31 -1.77
C ARG A 187 1.27 -5.52 -3.05
N ALA A 188 0.90 -6.10 -4.20
CA ALA A 188 0.99 -5.41 -5.49
C ALA A 188 -0.01 -4.25 -5.59
N LEU A 189 -1.23 -4.42 -5.08
CA LEU A 189 -2.25 -3.36 -5.04
C LEU A 189 -1.80 -2.21 -4.13
N ASP A 190 -1.36 -2.53 -2.91
CA ASP A 190 -0.84 -1.56 -1.96
C ASP A 190 0.30 -0.73 -2.56
N GLU A 191 1.23 -1.37 -3.28
CA GLU A 191 2.31 -0.69 -3.97
C GLU A 191 1.80 0.20 -5.11
N ALA A 192 0.84 -0.31 -5.91
CA ALA A 192 0.26 0.42 -7.03
C ALA A 192 -0.50 1.68 -6.58
N GLU A 193 -1.30 1.57 -5.52
CA GLU A 193 -2.04 2.68 -4.92
C GLU A 193 -1.10 3.74 -4.33
N ARG A 194 -0.04 3.31 -3.63
CA ARG A 194 0.98 4.25 -3.11
C ARG A 194 1.73 4.97 -4.23
N ALA A 195 2.08 4.27 -5.31
CA ALA A 195 2.88 4.84 -6.40
C ALA A 195 2.07 5.83 -7.27
N LEU A 196 0.82 5.49 -7.60
CA LEU A 196 -0.02 6.30 -8.48
C LEU A 196 -0.83 7.36 -7.72
N GLY A 197 -1.21 7.13 -6.46
CA GLY A 197 -2.08 8.04 -5.71
C GLY A 197 -3.34 8.39 -6.50
N ASP A 198 -3.65 9.69 -6.60
CA ASP A 198 -4.82 10.21 -7.32
C ASP A 198 -4.74 10.07 -8.86
N ASP A 199 -3.58 9.72 -9.43
CA ASP A 199 -3.43 9.51 -10.88
C ASP A 199 -3.89 8.12 -11.34
N ALA A 200 -4.34 7.27 -10.41
CA ALA A 200 -4.98 6.00 -10.74
C ALA A 200 -6.30 6.26 -11.47
N VAL A 201 -6.45 5.71 -12.68
CA VAL A 201 -7.69 5.83 -13.43
C VAL A 201 -8.63 4.72 -12.95
N ASP A 202 -9.77 5.12 -12.39
CA ASP A 202 -10.89 4.21 -12.22
C ASP A 202 -11.58 4.02 -13.57
N PRO A 203 -11.55 2.82 -14.18
CA PRO A 203 -12.22 2.58 -15.45
C PRO A 203 -13.74 2.87 -15.37
N ALA A 204 -14.34 2.89 -14.17
CA ALA A 204 -15.75 3.26 -13.99
C ALA A 204 -16.04 4.77 -14.16
N HIS A 205 -15.03 5.63 -14.27
CA HIS A 205 -15.20 7.09 -14.42
C HIS A 205 -14.88 7.64 -15.83
N ASP A 206 -14.31 6.84 -16.73
CA ASP A 206 -13.93 7.32 -18.09
C ASP A 206 -15.09 7.22 -19.10
N ASP A 207 -16.05 6.31 -18.90
CA ASP A 207 -17.26 6.18 -19.74
C ASP A 207 -18.20 7.40 -19.64
N ALA A 208 -18.07 8.23 -18.60
CA ALA A 208 -18.89 9.43 -18.43
C ALA A 208 -18.39 10.67 -19.21
N ARG A 209 -17.19 10.61 -19.81
CA ARG A 209 -16.60 11.76 -20.55
C ARG A 209 -16.54 11.58 -22.06
N ALA A 210 -16.85 10.39 -22.58
CA ALA A 210 -16.84 10.10 -24.02
C ALA A 210 -18.20 10.34 -24.73
N THR A 211 -19.21 10.88 -24.04
CA THR A 211 -20.54 11.18 -24.60
C THR A 211 -20.95 12.66 -24.56
N GLY A 212 -19.98 13.57 -24.37
CA GLY A 212 -20.21 15.03 -24.39
C GLY A 212 -19.85 15.68 -25.72
#